data_AF-A0AAW0GUJ1-F1
#
_entry.id   AF-A0AAW0GUJ1-F1
#
_cell.length_a   1.000
_cell.length_b   1.000
_cell.length_c   1.000
_cell.angle_alpha   90.00
_cell.angle_beta   90.00
_cell.angle_gamma   90.00
#
_symmetry.space_group_name_H-M   'P 1'
#
loop_
_entity.id
_entity.type
_entity.pdbx_description
1 polymer ?
#
loop_
_entity_poly.entity_id
_entity_poly.type
_entity_poly.pdbx_seq_one_letter_code
_entity_poly.pdbx_strand_id
1 'polypeptide(L)'
;MFAHFQAQLQQSGPKMGKPEAPKYGDLAITHDLVQLQQSGPELVRPGTSVKLSCRTSDNIASYYIHWVKQSPGQGLEWIAWIDPADGRTGYNQKFQGKATLTADTSSNTAYMELRSLTSEDSA
;
A
#
# COMPACT_ATOMS: atom_id res chain seq x y z
N MET A 1 19.59 -8.46 2.41
CA MET A 1 18.61 -8.30 1.32
C MET A 1 17.52 -7.40 1.89
N PHE A 2 17.09 -6.36 1.17
CA PHE A 2 16.18 -5.34 1.69
C PHE A 2 14.93 -5.33 0.83
N ALA A 3 13.77 -5.44 1.47
CA ALA A 3 12.48 -5.24 0.83
C ALA A 3 12.14 -3.75 0.70
N HIS A 4 11.49 -3.39 -0.41
CA HIS A 4 10.97 -2.06 -0.67
C HIS A 4 9.45 -2.05 -0.51
N PHE A 5 8.90 -1.11 0.24
CA PHE A 5 7.45 -1.03 0.45
C PHE A 5 6.89 0.22 -0.23
N GLN A 6 5.79 0.07 -0.97
CA GLN A 6 5.20 1.16 -1.75
C GLN A 6 3.67 1.05 -1.80
N ALA A 7 3.01 2.17 -2.10
CA ALA A 7 1.58 2.22 -2.41
C ALA A 7 1.33 2.28 -3.92
N GLN A 8 0.21 1.72 -4.36
CA GLN A 8 -0.29 1.75 -5.73
C GLN A 8 -1.75 2.20 -5.70
N LEU A 9 -2.12 3.12 -6.60
CA LEU A 9 -3.47 3.67 -6.69
C LEU A 9 -4.24 3.00 -7.83
N GLN A 10 -5.47 2.60 -7.55
CA GLN A 10 -6.40 2.05 -8.54
C GLN A 10 -7.70 2.85 -8.47
N GLN A 11 -8.16 3.42 -9.59
CA GLN A 11 -9.41 4.18 -9.61
C GLN A 11 -10.61 3.30 -9.20
N SER A 12 -11.48 3.83 -8.35
CA SER A 12 -12.71 3.16 -7.94
C SER A 12 -13.71 3.15 -9.11
N GLY A 13 -13.77 2.06 -9.89
CA GLY A 13 -14.83 1.84 -10.87
C GLY A 13 -16.22 1.65 -10.21
N PRO A 14 -17.32 1.61 -10.98
CA PRO A 14 -18.67 1.41 -10.43
C PRO A 14 -18.72 0.10 -9.63
N LYS A 15 -19.12 0.22 -8.35
CA LYS A 15 -19.08 -0.80 -7.29
C LYS A 15 -19.34 -2.22 -7.80
N MET A 16 -18.28 -3.00 -7.99
CA MET A 16 -18.34 -4.46 -8.02
C MET A 16 -17.62 -4.99 -6.77
N GLY A 17 -18.11 -6.14 -6.28
CA GLY A 17 -17.73 -6.72 -4.99
C GLY A 17 -16.23 -6.87 -4.77
N LYS A 18 -15.87 -7.08 -3.49
CA LYS A 18 -14.53 -7.37 -2.93
C LYS A 18 -13.40 -7.24 -3.98
N PRO A 19 -12.60 -6.15 -3.96
CA PRO A 19 -11.56 -5.97 -4.96
C PRO A 19 -10.63 -7.18 -4.95
N GLU A 20 -10.62 -7.89 -6.08
CA GLU A 20 -9.68 -8.97 -6.34
C GLU A 20 -8.29 -8.34 -6.40
N ALA A 21 -7.27 -9.06 -5.89
CA ALA A 21 -5.90 -8.56 -5.96
C ALA A 21 -5.58 -8.22 -7.42
N PRO A 22 -5.08 -7.00 -7.73
CA PRO A 22 -4.81 -6.61 -9.10
C PRO A 22 -3.85 -7.64 -9.72
N LYS A 23 -4.24 -8.19 -10.87
CA LYS A 23 -3.35 -9.06 -11.66
C LYS A 23 -2.12 -8.22 -11.98
N TYR A 24 -0.94 -8.78 -11.73
CA TYR A 24 0.39 -8.13 -11.74
C TYR A 24 0.77 -7.38 -13.06
N GLY A 25 -0.10 -7.33 -14.07
CA GLY A 25 0.09 -6.63 -15.33
C GLY A 25 -0.70 -5.31 -15.50
N ASP A 26 -1.71 -5.04 -14.68
CA ASP A 26 -2.56 -3.83 -14.82
C ASP A 26 -2.15 -2.67 -13.90
N LEU A 27 -1.05 -2.85 -13.16
CA LEU A 27 -0.51 -1.84 -12.25
C LEU A 27 0.26 -0.81 -13.05
N ALA A 28 -0.42 0.26 -13.47
CA ALA A 28 0.24 1.43 -14.00
C ALA A 28 1.12 2.04 -12.91
N ILE A 29 2.45 1.86 -13.03
CA ILE A 29 3.43 2.72 -12.37
C ILE A 29 3.37 4.06 -13.12
N THR A 30 2.28 4.81 -12.96
CA THR A 30 2.06 6.06 -13.67
C THR A 30 2.91 7.13 -13.01
N HIS A 31 4.09 7.37 -13.59
CA HIS A 31 5.00 8.41 -13.13
C HIS A 31 4.58 9.84 -13.52
N ASP A 32 3.41 10.06 -14.16
CA ASP A 32 3.17 11.37 -14.80
C ASP A 32 1.77 12.02 -14.64
N LEU A 33 0.87 11.55 -13.76
CA LEU A 33 -0.36 12.31 -13.45
C LEU A 33 -0.77 12.35 -11.96
N VAL A 34 0.05 11.84 -11.05
CA VAL A 34 -0.12 12.00 -9.60
C VAL A 34 1.22 12.40 -9.03
N GLN A 35 1.31 13.57 -8.37
CA GLN A 35 2.48 13.92 -7.57
C GLN A 35 2.49 13.03 -6.32
N LEU A 36 2.94 11.79 -6.50
CA LEU A 36 3.03 10.79 -5.46
C LEU A 36 4.23 11.11 -4.57
N GLN A 37 3.99 11.81 -3.48
CA GLN A 37 5.01 12.02 -2.46
C GLN A 37 4.95 10.87 -1.46
N GLN A 38 5.64 9.79 -1.79
CA GLN A 38 5.96 8.74 -0.83
C GLN A 38 7.18 9.18 -0.01
N SER A 39 7.19 8.83 1.28
CA SER A 39 8.45 8.79 2.02
C SER A 39 9.41 7.87 1.27
N GLY A 40 10.67 8.28 1.07
CA GLY A 40 11.64 7.53 0.29
C GLY A 40 11.83 6.08 0.77
N PRO A 41 12.54 5.23 0.00
CA PRO A 41 12.80 3.83 0.36
C PRO A 41 13.24 3.70 1.81
N GLU A 42 12.35 3.23 2.68
CA GLU A 42 12.65 3.08 4.09
C GLU A 42 13.39 1.76 4.30
N LEU A 43 14.62 1.84 4.81
CA LEU A 43 15.48 0.70 5.08
C LEU A 43 15.06 0.05 6.40
N VAL A 44 14.18 -0.94 6.34
CA VAL A 44 13.60 -1.51 7.58
C VAL A 44 14.40 -2.71 8.10
N ARG A 45 14.80 -2.66 9.38
CA ARG A 45 15.49 -3.76 10.07
C ARG A 45 14.47 -4.74 10.69
N PRO A 46 14.76 -6.04 10.81
CA PRO A 46 13.90 -6.97 11.54
C PRO A 46 13.59 -6.46 12.95
N GLY A 47 12.34 -6.61 13.39
CA GLY A 47 11.86 -6.19 14.71
C GLY A 47 11.45 -4.72 14.83
N THR A 48 11.54 -3.93 13.76
CA THR A 48 11.09 -2.53 13.74
C THR A 48 9.70 -2.40 13.12
N SER A 49 8.99 -1.32 13.47
CA SER A 49 7.76 -0.93 12.80
C SER A 49 8.08 0.11 11.73
N VAL A 50 7.45 0.01 10.56
CA VAL A 50 7.56 0.99 9.48
C VAL A 50 6.23 1.69 9.29
N LYS A 51 6.25 3.00 9.04
CA LYS A 51 5.05 3.76 8.69
C LYS A 51 5.25 4.46 7.36
N LEU A 52 4.54 3.98 6.36
CA LEU A 52 4.53 4.56 5.02
C LEU A 52 3.38 5.53 4.87
N SER A 53 3.56 6.51 3.98
CA SER A 53 2.52 7.45 3.59
C SER A 53 2.41 7.55 2.07
N CYS A 54 1.18 7.75 1.60
CA CYS A 54 0.84 7.94 0.20
C CYS A 54 -0.07 9.16 0.12
N ARG A 55 0.45 10.27 -0.40
CA ARG A 55 -0.31 11.50 -0.59
C ARG A 55 -0.66 11.70 -2.06
N THR A 56 -1.89 12.13 -2.33
CA THR A 56 -2.36 12.52 -3.67
C THR A 56 -2.67 14.00 -3.71
N SER A 57 -2.53 14.61 -4.89
CA SER A 57 -3.06 15.95 -5.17
C SER A 57 -4.59 15.93 -5.28
N ASP A 58 -5.11 14.87 -5.89
CA ASP A 58 -6.54 14.69 -6.14
C ASP A 58 -7.25 14.06 -4.94
N ASN A 59 -8.58 14.07 -4.97
CA ASN A 59 -9.42 13.46 -3.95
C ASN A 59 -9.10 11.96 -3.80
N ILE A 60 -8.42 11.63 -2.70
CA ILE A 60 -7.95 10.27 -2.43
C ILE A 60 -9.09 9.26 -2.28
N ALA A 61 -10.31 9.72 -1.98
CA ALA A 61 -11.51 8.88 -1.89
C ALA A 61 -11.96 8.28 -3.23
N SER A 62 -11.39 8.71 -4.35
CA SER A 62 -11.70 8.14 -5.68
C SER A 62 -10.82 6.94 -6.05
N TYR A 63 -9.95 6.50 -5.13
CA TYR A 63 -8.95 5.48 -5.37
C TYR A 63 -8.98 4.39 -4.29
N TYR A 64 -8.86 3.13 -4.72
CA TYR A 64 -8.36 2.08 -3.87
C TYR A 64 -6.85 2.22 -3.75
N ILE A 65 -6.35 2.16 -2.52
CA ILE A 65 -4.92 2.26 -2.24
C ILE A 65 -4.43 0.89 -1.84
N HIS A 66 -3.60 0.30 -2.70
CA HIS A 66 -2.96 -0.98 -2.47
C HIS A 66 -1.57 -0.76 -1.90
N TRP A 67 -1.20 -1.53 -0.89
CA TRP A 67 0.14 -1.55 -0.33
C TRP A 67 0.83 -2.85 -0.73
N VAL A 68 2.06 -2.75 -1.21
CA VAL A 68 2.84 -3.88 -1.72
C VAL A 68 4.26 -3.83 -1.19
N LYS A 69 4.84 -5.02 -1.01
CA LYS A 69 6.24 -5.27 -0.67
C LYS A 69 6.95 -5.78 -1.92
N GLN A 70 8.09 -5.22 -2.28
CA GLN A 70 8.95 -5.69 -3.35
C GLN A 70 10.23 -6.27 -2.75
N SER A 71 10.43 -7.58 -2.85
CA SER A 71 11.67 -8.23 -2.42
C SER A 71 12.56 -8.56 -3.62
N PRO A 72 13.88 -8.32 -3.55
CA PRO A 72 14.80 -8.71 -4.61
C PRO A 72 14.67 -10.21 -4.93
N GLY A 73 14.33 -10.54 -6.18
CA GLY A 73 14.17 -11.94 -6.62
C GLY A 73 12.85 -12.62 -6.25
N GLN A 74 11.95 -11.96 -5.50
CA GLN A 74 10.63 -12.49 -5.11
C GLN A 74 9.43 -11.76 -5.76
N GLY A 75 9.66 -10.63 -6.44
CA GLY A 75 8.61 -9.84 -7.09
C GLY A 75 7.82 -8.96 -6.12
N LEU A 76 6.70 -8.39 -6.58
CA LEU A 76 5.75 -7.67 -5.71
C LEU A 76 4.83 -8.66 -4.98
N GLU A 77 4.85 -8.58 -3.66
CA GLU A 77 3.96 -9.25 -2.73
C GLU A 77 2.90 -8.25 -2.24
N TRP A 78 1.63 -8.60 -2.41
CA TRP A 78 0.53 -7.74 -1.99
C TRP A 78 0.30 -7.85 -0.48
N ILE A 79 0.16 -6.71 0.21
CA ILE A 79 0.04 -6.64 1.67
C ILE A 79 -1.41 -6.42 2.08
N ALA A 80 -2.00 -5.31 1.63
CA ALA A 80 -3.32 -4.88 2.04
C ALA A 80 -3.84 -3.78 1.11
N TRP A 81 -5.13 -3.41 1.26
CA TRP A 81 -5.75 -2.29 0.57
C TRP A 81 -6.71 -1.54 1.47
N ILE A 82 -6.92 -0.26 1.19
CA ILE A 82 -7.93 0.59 1.84
C ILE A 82 -8.75 1.36 0.80
N ASP A 83 -10.06 1.45 1.03
CA ASP A 83 -11.00 2.38 0.40
C ASP A 83 -11.09 3.64 1.28
N PRO A 84 -10.50 4.79 0.91
CA PRO A 84 -10.60 5.99 1.71
C PRO A 84 -12.03 6.57 1.74
N ALA A 85 -12.92 6.18 0.82
CA ALA A 85 -14.29 6.70 0.76
C ALA A 85 -15.16 6.18 1.91
N ASP A 86 -14.95 4.94 2.36
CA ASP A 86 -15.75 4.33 3.43
C ASP A 86 -14.95 3.52 4.45
N GLY A 87 -13.61 3.56 4.37
CA GLY A 87 -12.70 2.94 5.33
C GLY A 87 -12.63 1.41 5.23
N ARG A 88 -13.22 0.78 4.20
CA ARG A 88 -13.10 -0.66 3.99
C ARG A 88 -11.65 -1.04 3.75
N THR A 89 -11.22 -2.11 4.39
CA THR A 89 -9.86 -2.64 4.24
C THR A 89 -9.91 -4.12 3.91
N GLY A 90 -8.85 -4.60 3.28
CA GLY A 90 -8.59 -6.02 3.16
C GLY A 90 -7.10 -6.31 3.24
N TYR A 91 -6.77 -7.48 3.76
CA TYR A 91 -5.41 -7.86 4.08
C TYR A 91 -5.08 -9.20 3.42
N ASN A 92 -3.82 -9.35 3.02
CA ASN A 92 -3.24 -10.66 2.80
C ASN A 92 -3.09 -11.36 4.15
N GLN A 93 -3.42 -12.65 4.20
CA GLN A 93 -3.36 -13.47 5.40
C GLN A 93 -1.99 -13.42 6.10
N LYS A 94 -0.88 -13.30 5.34
CA LYS A 94 0.48 -13.19 5.90
C LYS A 94 0.71 -11.91 6.72
N PHE A 95 0.02 -10.83 6.36
CA PHE A 95 0.18 -9.51 6.98
C PHE A 95 -1.01 -9.12 7.86
N GLN A 96 -2.03 -9.97 7.94
CA GLN A 96 -3.17 -9.77 8.82
C GLN A 96 -2.69 -9.73 10.28
N GLY A 97 -3.09 -8.70 11.02
CA GLY A 97 -2.64 -8.46 12.39
C GLY A 97 -1.26 -7.80 12.52
N LYS A 98 -0.49 -7.67 11.43
CA LYS A 98 0.77 -6.90 11.38
C LYS A 98 0.56 -5.51 10.77
N ALA A 99 -0.25 -5.43 9.71
CA ALA A 99 -0.52 -4.20 9.00
C ALA A 99 -1.74 -3.46 9.58
N THR A 100 -1.59 -2.15 9.79
CA THR A 100 -2.66 -1.21 10.15
C THR A 100 -2.76 -0.17 9.05
N LEU A 101 -3.97 0.04 8.50
CA LEU A 101 -4.21 1.00 7.44
C LEU A 101 -5.06 2.16 7.96
N THR A 102 -4.70 3.37 7.58
CA THR A 102 -5.52 4.57 7.83
C THR A 102 -5.54 5.46 6.59
N ALA A 103 -6.59 6.25 6.44
CA ALA A 103 -6.69 7.26 5.41
C ALA A 103 -7.29 8.54 5.97
N ASP A 104 -6.76 9.67 5.53
CA ASP A 104 -7.24 11.01 5.82
C ASP A 104 -7.58 11.70 4.50
N THR A 105 -8.87 11.81 4.22
CA THR A 105 -9.39 12.45 3.00
C THR A 105 -9.24 13.97 3.04
N SER A 106 -9.08 14.58 4.23
CA SER A 106 -8.89 16.02 4.34
C SER A 106 -7.49 16.46 3.89
N SER A 107 -6.48 15.62 4.14
CA SER A 107 -5.10 15.83 3.70
C SER A 107 -4.73 15.05 2.43
N ASN A 108 -5.70 14.33 1.84
CA ASN A 108 -5.49 13.40 0.73
C ASN A 108 -4.29 12.46 0.97
N THR A 109 -4.19 11.90 2.18
CA THR A 109 -3.07 11.04 2.56
C THR A 109 -3.55 9.73 3.18
N ALA A 110 -3.00 8.61 2.72
CA ALA A 110 -3.16 7.31 3.36
C ALA A 110 -1.86 6.81 3.96
N TYR A 111 -1.99 5.97 4.97
CA TYR A 111 -0.88 5.42 5.72
C TYR A 111 -1.02 3.91 5.88
N MET A 112 0.13 3.24 5.87
CA MET A 112 0.26 1.88 6.35
C MET A 112 1.31 1.85 7.44
N GLU A 113 0.94 1.35 8.61
CA GLU A 113 1.88 0.96 9.64
C GLU A 113 2.02 -0.55 9.63
N LEU A 114 3.24 -1.05 9.47
CA LEU A 114 3.53 -2.48 9.49
C LEU A 114 4.39 -2.76 10.72
N ARG A 115 3.86 -3.56 11.65
CA ARG A 115 4.48 -3.87 12.94
C ARG A 115 5.10 -5.27 12.94
N SER A 116 6.05 -5.46 13.86
CA SER A 116 6.67 -6.77 14.13
C SER A 116 7.23 -7.45 12.89
N LEU A 117 7.92 -6.68 12.04
CA LEU A 117 8.54 -7.18 10.82
C LEU A 117 9.55 -8.28 11.15
N THR A 118 9.34 -9.48 10.61
CA THR A 118 10.30 -10.58 10.76
C THR A 118 11.43 -10.44 9.73
N SER A 119 12.49 -11.22 9.88
CA SER A 119 13.58 -11.27 8.88
C SER A 119 13.07 -11.59 7.47
N GLU A 120 12.03 -12.42 7.37
CA GLU A 120 11.32 -12.75 6.12
C GLU A 120 10.57 -11.56 5.52
N ASP A 121 10.12 -10.62 6.34
CA ASP A 121 9.46 -9.40 5.89
C ASP A 121 10.48 -8.33 5.43
N SER A 122 11.75 -8.43 5.87
CA SER A 122 12.83 -7.50 5.49
C SER A 122 13.74 -7.98 4.35
N ALA A 123 13.81 -9.30 4.11
CA ALA A 123 14.70 -9.92 3.13
C ALA A 123 14.22 -9.72 1.69
#